data_AF-A0A7D8AL80-F1
#
_entry.id   AF-A0A7D8AL80-F1
#
_cell.length_a   1.000
_cell.length_b   1.000
_cell.length_c   1.000
_cell.angle_alpha   90.00
_cell.angle_beta   90.00
_cell.angle_gamma   90.00
#
_symmetry.space_group_name_H-M   'P 1'
#
loop_
_entity.id
_entity.type
_entity.pdbx_description
1 polymer ?
#
loop_
_entity_poly.entity_id
_entity_poly.type
_entity_poly.pdbx_seq_one_letter_code
_entity_poly.pdbx_strand_id
1 'polypeptide(L)'
;MSEHSEPPVTPAPLTRAAARRAGALRPGEPGDAAAAEPLAPVAGQTGRGADISRALERHDRRIGWMDLLRGLSILLVILHHSTQIVAYRIDDVPEFFTFLSAFFAPFRMPMLMFLSGLLVAGSLNAPAGKYVWGKVRRIVWPIIVWTFIYTASQLVADPGLKHMPWEPAFWDTYLWFMQFIFAYYIIALLLRWVPAWLMVAVPFAAMFLIPADLELLQRFFYLMPFFFLGAFIEKHWNRYAGLLSVPLAAGLAIIPLGVALYSGFIEPLWYEPLSALPAMLGILILVRLTAAAPEARWLAPVRFVGQYSLIYYVAHYPVFAALGWLAAKAGITSPGLGLVLIFAATVAISTGFALIGRRMPVSLLFELPRRIGRAKRA
;
A
#
# COMPACT_ATOMS: atom_id res chain seq x y z
N MET A 1 45.07 -30.79 54.75
CA MET A 1 44.00 -31.64 54.18
C MET A 1 43.44 -30.88 53.00
N SER A 2 44.11 -30.98 51.85
CA SER A 2 43.94 -32.02 50.79
C SER A 2 42.65 -31.74 49.98
N GLU A 3 42.79 -31.09 48.81
CA GLU A 3 42.82 -31.71 47.46
C GLU A 3 41.38 -31.82 46.89
N HIS A 4 41.05 -31.71 45.61
CA HIS A 4 41.72 -31.47 44.32
C HIS A 4 40.56 -31.26 43.30
N SER A 5 40.60 -30.26 42.41
CA SER A 5 41.11 -30.29 41.02
C SER A 5 40.08 -30.70 39.97
N GLU A 6 39.86 -29.85 38.96
CA GLU A 6 40.13 -30.12 37.53
C GLU A 6 40.05 -28.81 36.69
N PRO A 7 40.75 -28.72 35.53
CA PRO A 7 41.51 -27.53 35.13
C PRO A 7 41.12 -26.90 33.75
N PRO A 8 41.80 -25.81 33.30
CA PRO A 8 41.39 -24.99 32.14
C PRO A 8 42.48 -24.81 31.02
N VAL A 9 42.14 -23.96 30.01
CA VAL A 9 43.01 -22.96 29.28
C VAL A 9 43.42 -23.18 27.79
N THR A 10 42.65 -22.54 26.87
CA THR A 10 42.96 -21.61 25.72
C THR A 10 43.97 -21.93 24.56
N PRO A 11 44.30 -21.01 23.58
CA PRO A 11 43.52 -20.60 22.38
C PRO A 11 44.31 -20.47 21.02
N ALA A 12 43.59 -20.35 19.87
CA ALA A 12 43.76 -19.54 18.60
C ALA A 12 45.16 -19.25 17.92
N PRO A 13 45.25 -18.63 16.70
CA PRO A 13 44.65 -18.91 15.37
C PRO A 13 45.64 -18.75 14.15
N LEU A 14 45.10 -18.83 12.92
CA LEU A 14 45.58 -18.32 11.60
C LEU A 14 46.63 -19.13 10.78
N THR A 15 46.30 -19.40 9.51
CA THR A 15 47.26 -19.26 8.38
C THR A 15 46.56 -19.17 7.02
N ARG A 16 47.03 -18.22 6.21
CA ARG A 16 46.71 -17.97 4.80
C ARG A 16 47.95 -18.34 3.97
N ALA A 17 47.69 -18.79 2.74
CA ALA A 17 48.49 -18.55 1.53
C ALA A 17 49.81 -19.32 1.25
N ALA A 18 49.76 -20.03 0.10
CA ALA A 18 50.64 -19.92 -1.07
C ALA A 18 52.08 -20.49 -1.08
N ALA A 19 52.23 -21.51 -1.94
CA ALA A 19 53.17 -21.61 -3.05
C ALA A 19 54.66 -22.00 -2.82
N ARG A 20 55.05 -23.06 -3.55
CA ARG A 20 56.27 -23.28 -4.37
C ARG A 20 57.14 -24.51 -4.02
N ARG A 21 57.23 -25.35 -5.07
CA ARG A 21 58.41 -25.97 -5.71
C ARG A 21 59.09 -27.22 -5.11
N ALA A 22 59.07 -28.24 -5.99
CA ALA A 22 60.22 -29.00 -6.53
C ALA A 22 60.62 -30.35 -5.89
N GLY A 23 60.86 -31.31 -6.79
CA GLY A 23 61.41 -32.67 -6.56
C GLY A 23 60.37 -33.74 -6.95
N ALA A 24 60.62 -34.76 -7.78
CA ALA A 24 61.80 -35.24 -8.46
C ALA A 24 61.37 -36.16 -9.62
N LEU A 25 62.28 -36.36 -10.57
CA LEU A 25 62.19 -37.15 -11.80
C LEU A 25 62.02 -38.67 -11.58
N ARG A 26 61.27 -39.33 -12.47
CA ARG A 26 61.48 -40.73 -12.90
C ARG A 26 61.19 -40.88 -14.41
N PRO A 27 62.06 -41.54 -15.19
CA PRO A 27 61.87 -41.74 -16.64
C PRO A 27 61.26 -43.12 -16.96
N GLY A 28 60.52 -43.22 -18.07
CA GLY A 28 59.98 -44.49 -18.57
C GLY A 28 59.10 -44.36 -19.82
N GLU A 29 59.76 -44.21 -20.97
CA GLU A 29 59.41 -44.64 -22.34
C GLU A 29 58.22 -44.04 -23.14
N PRO A 30 58.32 -44.03 -24.50
CA PRO A 30 57.56 -43.14 -25.39
C PRO A 30 56.49 -43.87 -26.22
N GLY A 31 55.42 -43.18 -26.61
CA GLY A 31 54.53 -43.69 -27.66
C GLY A 31 53.18 -43.00 -27.75
N ASP A 32 52.98 -42.36 -28.90
CA ASP A 32 51.71 -42.01 -29.56
C ASP A 32 50.87 -40.83 -29.09
N ALA A 33 50.89 -39.83 -29.98
CA ALA A 33 49.98 -38.72 -30.09
C ALA A 33 48.55 -39.20 -30.38
N ALA A 34 47.59 -38.74 -29.58
CA ALA A 34 46.18 -38.76 -29.93
C ALA A 34 45.48 -37.49 -29.42
N ALA A 35 45.04 -36.69 -30.41
CA ALA A 35 43.98 -35.69 -30.41
C ALA A 35 43.55 -35.03 -29.08
N ALA A 36 43.83 -33.73 -28.96
CA ALA A 36 43.14 -32.86 -28.02
C ALA A 36 41.70 -32.60 -28.49
N GLU A 37 40.73 -33.14 -27.76
CA GLU A 37 39.30 -32.79 -27.89
C GLU A 37 39.03 -31.47 -27.15
N PRO A 38 38.30 -30.49 -27.71
CA PRO A 38 37.97 -29.26 -26.99
C PRO A 38 36.91 -29.57 -25.93
N LEU A 39 37.24 -29.32 -24.66
CA LEU A 39 36.29 -29.30 -23.55
C LEU A 39 35.11 -28.39 -23.90
N ALA A 40 33.94 -28.98 -24.13
CA ALA A 40 32.69 -28.26 -24.30
C ALA A 40 32.42 -27.39 -23.05
N PRO A 41 31.97 -26.13 -23.22
CA PRO A 41 31.62 -25.29 -22.09
C PRO A 41 30.42 -25.91 -21.36
N VAL A 42 30.56 -26.05 -20.04
CA VAL A 42 29.50 -26.51 -19.13
C VAL A 42 28.27 -25.62 -19.29
N ALA A 43 27.31 -26.09 -20.10
CA ALA A 43 26.00 -25.49 -20.30
C ALA A 43 25.13 -25.73 -19.05
N GLY A 44 25.38 -24.97 -17.99
CA GLY A 44 24.65 -25.11 -16.73
C GLY A 44 24.44 -23.83 -15.92
N GLN A 45 25.09 -22.72 -16.29
CA GLN A 45 25.05 -21.49 -15.47
C GLN A 45 24.28 -20.32 -16.12
N THR A 46 24.09 -20.32 -17.44
CA THR A 46 23.41 -19.22 -18.16
C THR A 46 21.88 -19.23 -17.98
N GLY A 47 21.25 -20.41 -17.84
CA GLY A 47 19.80 -20.53 -17.65
C GLY A 47 19.31 -20.06 -16.28
N ARG A 48 20.05 -20.41 -15.21
CA ARG A 48 19.65 -20.07 -13.83
C ARG A 48 19.74 -18.57 -13.54
N GLY A 49 20.72 -17.86 -14.12
CA GLY A 49 20.85 -16.41 -14.00
C GLY A 49 19.75 -15.66 -14.74
N ALA A 50 19.42 -16.06 -15.97
CA ALA A 50 18.36 -15.45 -16.76
C ALA A 50 16.97 -15.64 -16.12
N ASP A 51 16.70 -16.80 -15.53
CA ASP A 51 15.43 -17.08 -14.86
C ASP A 51 15.25 -16.26 -13.57
N ILE A 52 16.32 -16.07 -12.79
CA ILE A 52 16.29 -15.22 -11.59
C ILE A 52 16.07 -13.76 -11.99
N SER A 53 16.80 -13.23 -12.97
CA SER A 53 16.62 -11.84 -13.43
C SER A 53 15.19 -11.60 -13.93
N ARG A 54 14.63 -12.51 -14.74
CA ARG A 54 13.23 -12.43 -15.20
C ARG A 54 12.21 -12.54 -14.07
N ALA A 55 12.51 -13.30 -13.02
CA ALA A 55 11.64 -13.39 -11.84
C ALA A 55 11.66 -12.08 -11.03
N LEU A 56 12.85 -11.49 -10.84
CA LEU A 56 13.02 -10.20 -10.17
C LEU A 56 12.35 -9.06 -10.95
N GLU A 57 12.56 -8.97 -12.26
CA GLU A 57 11.91 -7.98 -13.12
C GLU A 57 10.38 -8.07 -13.07
N ARG A 58 9.82 -9.29 -13.09
CA ARG A 58 8.36 -9.48 -12.96
C ARG A 58 7.84 -9.05 -11.59
N HIS A 59 8.60 -9.33 -10.53
CA HIS A 59 8.25 -8.92 -9.18
C HIS A 59 8.31 -7.41 -9.01
N ASP A 60 9.37 -6.76 -9.47
CA ASP A 60 9.56 -5.32 -9.38
C ASP A 60 8.52 -4.57 -10.21
N ARG A 61 8.25 -5.04 -11.44
CA ARG A 61 7.16 -4.52 -12.26
C ARG A 61 5.81 -4.67 -11.57
N ARG A 62 5.59 -5.80 -10.90
CA ARG A 62 4.35 -6.04 -10.14
C ARG A 62 4.19 -5.04 -9.01
N ILE A 63 5.24 -4.80 -8.24
CA ILE A 63 5.25 -3.79 -7.18
C ILE A 63 5.04 -2.39 -7.78
N GLY A 64 5.70 -2.08 -8.89
CA GLY A 64 5.66 -0.78 -9.54
C GLY A 64 4.27 -0.31 -9.96
N TRP A 65 3.46 -1.18 -10.59
CA TRP A 65 2.08 -0.80 -10.96
C TRP A 65 1.15 -0.71 -9.74
N MET A 66 1.34 -1.56 -8.73
CA MET A 66 0.55 -1.51 -7.49
C MET A 66 0.81 -0.21 -6.74
N ASP A 67 2.08 0.19 -6.63
CA ASP A 67 2.48 1.46 -6.02
C ASP A 67 1.94 2.65 -6.82
N LEU A 68 1.96 2.59 -8.16
CA LEU A 68 1.38 3.64 -8.98
C LEU A 68 -0.11 3.87 -8.68
N LEU A 69 -0.92 2.81 -8.68
CA LEU A 69 -2.36 2.91 -8.42
C LEU A 69 -2.64 3.35 -6.98
N ARG A 70 -1.87 2.88 -6.00
CA ARG A 70 -1.96 3.35 -4.61
C ARG A 70 -1.63 4.83 -4.50
N GLY A 71 -0.54 5.25 -5.11
CA GLY A 71 -0.09 6.65 -5.10
C GLY A 71 -1.13 7.58 -5.70
N LEU A 72 -1.66 7.23 -6.88
CA LEU A 72 -2.72 8.00 -7.52
C LEU A 72 -3.96 8.11 -6.64
N SER A 73 -4.40 7.00 -6.04
CA SER A 73 -5.58 6.98 -5.17
C SER A 73 -5.38 7.85 -3.93
N ILE A 74 -4.20 7.81 -3.31
CA ILE A 74 -3.86 8.65 -2.15
C ILE A 74 -3.81 10.14 -2.52
N LEU A 75 -3.20 10.49 -3.66
CA LEU A 75 -3.20 11.88 -4.14
C LEU A 75 -4.63 12.39 -4.37
N LEU A 76 -5.51 11.55 -4.92
CA LEU A 76 -6.93 11.88 -5.08
C LEU A 76 -7.65 12.06 -3.73
N VAL A 77 -7.28 11.32 -2.68
CA VAL A 77 -7.79 11.51 -1.31
C VAL A 77 -7.35 12.87 -0.75
N ILE A 78 -6.07 13.18 -0.88
CA ILE A 78 -5.53 14.48 -0.43
C ILE A 78 -6.19 15.62 -1.19
N LEU A 79 -6.38 15.48 -2.51
CA LEU A 79 -7.07 16.47 -3.32
C LEU A 79 -8.51 16.69 -2.84
N HIS A 80 -9.29 15.63 -2.65
CA HIS A 80 -10.67 15.72 -2.17
C HIS A 80 -10.78 16.41 -0.81
N HIS A 81 -9.91 16.07 0.14
CA HIS A 81 -9.94 16.74 1.43
C HIS A 81 -9.42 18.18 1.36
N SER A 82 -8.50 18.47 0.43
CA SER A 82 -8.07 19.84 0.15
C SER A 82 -9.24 20.68 -0.42
N THR A 83 -10.08 20.11 -1.29
CA THR A 83 -11.28 20.81 -1.78
C THR A 83 -12.26 21.07 -0.64
N GLN A 84 -12.48 20.09 0.24
CA GLN A 84 -13.39 20.25 1.40
C GLN A 84 -12.91 21.34 2.37
N ILE A 85 -11.63 21.36 2.73
CA ILE A 85 -11.14 22.34 3.71
C ILE A 85 -11.12 23.76 3.14
N VAL A 86 -10.84 23.93 1.85
CA VAL A 86 -10.89 25.24 1.18
C VAL A 86 -12.32 25.75 1.13
N ALA A 87 -13.27 24.91 0.69
CA ALA A 87 -14.69 25.25 0.71
C ALA A 87 -15.18 25.63 2.10
N TYR A 88 -14.70 24.94 3.14
CA TYR A 88 -15.09 25.20 4.52
C TYR A 88 -14.46 26.46 5.14
N ARG A 89 -13.22 26.81 4.76
CA ARG A 89 -12.44 27.86 5.44
C ARG A 89 -12.25 29.14 4.66
N ILE A 90 -12.36 29.08 3.33
CA ILE A 90 -12.03 30.19 2.43
C ILE A 90 -13.30 30.56 1.66
N ASP A 91 -13.64 29.81 0.62
CA ASP A 91 -14.83 29.99 -0.22
C ASP A 91 -14.95 28.81 -1.19
N ASP A 92 -15.98 28.82 -2.03
CA ASP A 92 -16.24 27.84 -3.07
C ASP A 92 -15.00 27.59 -3.97
N VAL A 93 -14.66 26.31 -4.11
CA VAL A 93 -13.52 25.86 -4.89
C VAL A 93 -13.85 25.94 -6.39
N PRO A 94 -12.89 26.28 -7.27
CA PRO A 94 -13.13 26.28 -8.70
C PRO A 94 -13.75 24.97 -9.20
N GLU A 95 -14.78 25.08 -10.03
CA GLU A 95 -15.65 23.98 -10.48
C GLU A 95 -14.87 22.78 -11.02
N PHE A 96 -13.76 23.02 -11.73
CA PHE A 96 -12.89 21.97 -12.23
C PHE A 96 -12.42 21.00 -11.14
N PHE A 97 -12.06 21.48 -9.95
CA PHE A 97 -11.60 20.63 -8.85
C PHE A 97 -12.75 19.92 -8.16
N THR A 98 -13.91 20.56 -8.06
CA THR A 98 -15.15 19.92 -7.59
C THR A 98 -15.55 18.78 -8.52
N PHE A 99 -15.56 19.03 -9.83
CA PHE A 99 -15.76 18.04 -10.88
C PHE A 99 -14.75 16.90 -10.76
N LEU A 100 -13.45 17.19 -10.67
CA LEU A 100 -12.40 16.17 -10.60
C LEU A 100 -12.54 15.31 -9.34
N SER A 101 -12.90 15.92 -8.21
CA SER A 101 -13.19 15.25 -6.94
C SER A 101 -14.40 14.33 -7.05
N ALA A 102 -15.48 14.79 -7.69
CA ALA A 102 -16.70 14.02 -7.89
C ALA A 102 -16.55 12.92 -8.94
N PHE A 103 -15.80 13.17 -10.03
CA PHE A 103 -15.50 12.21 -11.10
C PHE A 103 -14.83 10.93 -10.56
N PHE A 104 -13.90 11.08 -9.62
CA PHE A 104 -13.19 9.96 -9.01
C PHE A 104 -13.87 9.38 -7.76
N ALA A 105 -15.02 9.91 -7.33
CA ALA A 105 -15.75 9.45 -6.15
C ALA A 105 -15.98 7.92 -6.12
N PRO A 106 -16.41 7.27 -7.23
CA PRO A 106 -16.71 5.82 -7.22
C PRO A 106 -15.47 4.94 -7.12
N PHE A 107 -14.28 5.46 -7.42
CA PHE A 107 -13.07 4.65 -7.64
C PHE A 107 -12.01 4.84 -6.57
N ARG A 108 -11.91 6.04 -5.98
CA ARG A 108 -10.79 6.45 -5.13
C ARG A 108 -10.53 5.52 -3.94
N MET A 109 -11.53 5.31 -3.09
CA MET A 109 -11.42 4.42 -1.92
C MET A 109 -11.56 2.94 -2.30
N PRO A 110 -12.47 2.57 -3.22
CA PRO A 110 -12.58 1.19 -3.71
C PRO A 110 -11.29 0.63 -4.33
N MET A 111 -10.50 1.44 -5.05
CA MET A 111 -9.20 1.05 -5.59
C MET A 111 -8.22 0.66 -4.47
N LEU A 112 -8.12 1.46 -3.42
CA LEU A 112 -7.25 1.15 -2.26
C LEU A 112 -7.70 -0.12 -1.53
N MET A 113 -9.01 -0.37 -1.43
CA MET A 113 -9.55 -1.62 -0.88
C MET A 113 -9.16 -2.82 -1.72
N PHE A 114 -9.37 -2.74 -3.04
CA PHE A 114 -8.99 -3.79 -3.98
C PHE A 114 -7.49 -4.12 -3.90
N LEU A 115 -6.62 -3.10 -3.90
CA LEU A 115 -5.17 -3.31 -3.80
C LEU A 115 -4.76 -3.90 -2.44
N SER A 116 -5.47 -3.55 -1.37
CA SER A 116 -5.25 -4.16 -0.04
C SER A 116 -5.67 -5.64 -0.01
N GLY A 117 -6.71 -5.99 -0.78
CA GLY A 117 -7.19 -7.34 -1.03
C GLY A 117 -6.21 -8.20 -1.82
N LEU A 118 -5.62 -7.68 -2.89
CA LEU A 118 -4.56 -8.35 -3.65
C LEU A 118 -3.41 -8.81 -2.72
N LEU A 119 -3.05 -7.99 -1.73
CA LEU A 119 -1.99 -8.30 -0.78
C LEU A 119 -2.40 -9.30 0.31
N VAL A 120 -3.70 -9.58 0.52
CA VAL A 120 -4.15 -10.49 1.58
C VAL A 120 -3.82 -11.94 1.25
N ALA A 121 -3.97 -12.36 -0.01
CA ALA A 121 -3.87 -13.76 -0.41
C ALA A 121 -2.50 -14.36 -0.05
N GLY A 122 -1.41 -13.63 -0.29
CA GLY A 122 -0.06 -14.05 0.10
C GLY A 122 0.15 -14.06 1.63
N SER A 123 -0.51 -13.16 2.36
CA SER A 123 -0.35 -13.06 3.82
C SER A 123 -1.08 -14.14 4.60
N LEU A 124 -2.15 -14.73 4.05
CA LEU A 124 -2.92 -15.82 4.68
C LEU A 124 -2.13 -17.12 4.83
N ASN A 125 -1.00 -17.28 4.13
CA ASN A 125 -0.10 -18.43 4.27
C ASN A 125 0.73 -18.39 5.57
N ALA A 126 0.77 -17.26 6.27
CA ALA A 126 1.50 -17.12 7.52
C ALA A 126 0.70 -17.70 8.71
N PRO A 127 1.37 -18.17 9.78
CA PRO A 127 0.68 -18.54 11.02
C PRO A 127 -0.18 -17.39 11.55
N ALA A 128 -1.39 -17.71 12.05
CA ALA A 128 -2.40 -16.71 12.43
C ALA A 128 -1.87 -15.64 13.38
N GLY A 129 -1.09 -16.01 14.41
CA GLY A 129 -0.50 -15.03 15.34
C GLY A 129 0.46 -14.05 14.66
N LYS A 130 1.30 -14.52 13.73
CA LYS A 130 2.22 -13.67 12.96
C LYS A 130 1.47 -12.76 11.97
N TYR A 131 0.38 -13.27 11.41
CA TYR A 131 -0.51 -12.49 10.55
C TYR A 131 -1.15 -11.33 11.32
N VAL A 132 -1.86 -11.64 12.42
CA VAL A 132 -2.57 -10.65 13.24
C VAL A 132 -1.59 -9.63 13.81
N TRP A 133 -0.49 -10.08 14.42
CA TRP A 133 0.53 -9.17 14.97
C TRP A 133 1.13 -8.24 13.90
N GLY A 134 1.34 -8.76 12.68
CA GLY A 134 1.79 -7.95 11.56
C GLY A 134 0.78 -6.87 11.15
N LYS A 135 -0.53 -7.12 11.27
CA LYS A 135 -1.58 -6.13 11.00
C LYS A 135 -1.73 -5.14 12.16
N VAL A 136 -1.70 -5.61 13.41
CA VAL A 136 -1.74 -4.73 14.60
C VAL A 136 -0.61 -3.70 14.55
N ARG A 137 0.63 -4.13 14.29
CA ARG A 137 1.79 -3.22 14.24
C ARG A 137 1.72 -2.14 13.16
N ARG A 138 1.07 -2.43 12.02
CA ARG A 138 1.09 -1.57 10.81
C ARG A 138 -0.24 -0.87 10.53
N ILE A 139 -1.31 -1.25 11.23
CA ILE A 139 -2.66 -0.72 11.02
C ILE A 139 -3.20 -0.19 12.34
N VAL A 140 -3.35 -1.06 13.34
CA VAL A 140 -3.94 -0.67 14.64
C VAL A 140 -3.08 0.34 15.37
N TRP A 141 -1.76 0.15 15.39
CA TRP A 141 -0.86 1.09 16.06
C TRP A 141 -0.92 2.51 15.46
N PRO A 142 -0.78 2.70 14.13
CA PRO A 142 -1.00 4.02 13.55
C PRO A 142 -2.40 4.59 13.79
N ILE A 143 -3.46 3.77 13.77
CA ILE A 143 -4.81 4.23 14.14
C ILE A 143 -4.78 4.86 15.52
N ILE A 144 -4.28 4.14 16.52
CA ILE A 144 -4.20 4.64 17.90
C ILE A 144 -3.42 5.96 17.96
N VAL A 145 -2.19 5.97 17.45
CA VAL A 145 -1.30 7.14 17.52
C VAL A 145 -1.93 8.36 16.85
N TRP A 146 -2.47 8.19 15.64
CA TRP A 146 -3.01 9.31 14.87
C TRP A 146 -4.40 9.74 15.34
N THR A 147 -5.21 8.85 15.93
CA THR A 147 -6.43 9.24 16.65
C THR A 147 -6.08 10.15 17.82
N PHE A 148 -5.08 9.81 18.64
CA PHE A 148 -4.64 10.70 19.72
C PHE A 148 -4.12 12.04 19.23
N ILE A 149 -3.30 12.06 18.17
CA ILE A 149 -2.81 13.32 17.56
C ILE A 149 -3.97 14.16 17.04
N TYR A 150 -4.93 13.53 16.37
CA TYR A 150 -6.13 14.17 15.85
C TYR A 150 -6.97 14.78 16.97
N THR A 151 -7.34 14.00 17.99
CA THR A 151 -8.12 14.49 19.14
C THR A 151 -7.40 15.63 19.87
N ALA A 152 -6.08 15.52 20.05
CA ALA A 152 -5.28 16.60 20.64
C ALA A 152 -5.34 17.89 19.78
N SER A 153 -5.27 17.76 18.45
CA SER A 153 -5.38 18.92 17.56
C SER A 153 -6.77 19.57 17.61
N GLN A 154 -7.84 18.77 17.73
CA GLN A 154 -9.20 19.26 17.86
C GLN A 154 -9.41 19.98 19.20
N LEU A 155 -8.89 19.43 20.31
CA LEU A 155 -8.95 20.06 21.64
C LEU A 155 -8.23 21.42 21.69
N VAL A 156 -7.14 21.58 20.95
CA VAL A 156 -6.44 22.87 20.83
C VAL A 156 -7.27 23.88 20.03
N ALA A 157 -8.00 23.42 19.01
CA ALA A 157 -8.84 24.27 18.18
C ALA A 157 -10.16 24.66 18.89
N ASP A 158 -10.76 23.74 19.65
CA ASP A 158 -11.96 23.95 20.45
C ASP A 158 -11.86 23.13 21.76
N PRO A 159 -11.54 23.80 22.89
CA PRO A 159 -11.40 23.15 24.20
C PRO A 159 -12.70 22.51 24.74
N GLY A 160 -13.86 22.81 24.14
CA GLY A 160 -15.16 22.25 24.52
C GLY A 160 -15.41 20.84 23.98
N LEU A 161 -14.71 20.43 22.90
CA LEU A 161 -14.85 19.12 22.28
C LEU A 161 -14.15 18.03 23.10
N LYS A 162 -14.88 17.37 24.01
CA LYS A 162 -14.35 16.25 24.80
C LYS A 162 -14.94 14.93 24.30
N HIS A 163 -14.09 14.11 23.70
CA HIS A 163 -14.35 12.69 23.45
C HIS A 163 -13.31 11.87 24.19
N MET A 164 -13.75 10.96 25.05
CA MET A 164 -12.85 10.13 25.84
C MET A 164 -12.48 8.84 25.10
N PRO A 165 -11.29 8.24 25.31
CA PRO A 165 -10.86 7.05 24.58
C PRO A 165 -11.78 5.81 24.67
N TRP A 166 -12.65 5.75 25.68
CA TRP A 166 -13.64 4.69 25.86
C TRP A 166 -14.99 4.98 25.18
N GLU A 167 -15.20 6.18 24.63
CA GLU A 167 -16.42 6.56 23.93
C GLU A 167 -16.35 6.19 22.45
N PRO A 168 -17.44 5.70 21.84
CA PRO A 168 -17.48 5.42 20.39
C PRO A 168 -17.09 6.62 19.53
N ALA A 169 -17.51 7.83 19.94
CA ALA A 169 -17.22 9.07 19.23
C ALA A 169 -15.71 9.38 19.13
N PHE A 170 -14.89 8.91 20.08
CA PHE A 170 -13.44 9.08 20.01
C PHE A 170 -12.81 8.31 18.84
N TRP A 171 -13.41 7.17 18.46
CA TRP A 171 -12.92 6.32 17.40
C TRP A 171 -13.53 6.66 16.03
N ASP A 172 -14.56 7.51 16.00
CA ASP A 172 -15.12 8.08 14.78
C ASP A 172 -14.21 9.18 14.24
N THR A 173 -13.28 8.77 13.38
CA THR A 173 -12.21 9.62 12.86
C THR A 173 -12.06 9.42 11.36
N TYR A 174 -11.31 10.31 10.70
CA TYR A 174 -10.94 10.16 9.29
C TYR A 174 -10.20 8.84 8.97
N LEU A 175 -9.73 8.12 10.00
CA LEU A 175 -9.03 6.82 9.90
C LEU A 175 -9.98 5.62 9.77
N TRP A 176 -11.30 5.84 9.65
CA TRP A 176 -12.32 4.79 9.44
C TRP A 176 -11.93 3.76 8.37
N PHE A 177 -11.26 4.20 7.30
CA PHE A 177 -10.82 3.31 6.22
C PHE A 177 -9.80 2.26 6.68
N MET A 178 -8.86 2.65 7.56
CA MET A 178 -7.89 1.71 8.12
C MET A 178 -8.57 0.73 9.09
N GLN A 179 -9.59 1.18 9.82
CA GLN A 179 -10.41 0.32 10.67
C GLN A 179 -11.11 -0.75 9.81
N PHE A 180 -11.67 -0.35 8.66
CA PHE A 180 -12.32 -1.27 7.72
C PHE A 180 -11.32 -2.27 7.13
N ILE A 181 -10.15 -1.81 6.67
CA ILE A 181 -9.10 -2.72 6.18
C ILE A 181 -8.71 -3.73 7.25
N PHE A 182 -8.55 -3.29 8.50
CA PHE A 182 -8.23 -4.20 9.60
C PHE A 182 -9.33 -5.24 9.78
N ALA A 183 -10.60 -4.82 9.84
CA ALA A 183 -11.75 -5.71 9.92
C ALA A 183 -11.79 -6.71 8.76
N TYR A 184 -11.57 -6.27 7.52
CA TYR A 184 -11.53 -7.17 6.36
C TYR A 184 -10.38 -8.17 6.42
N TYR A 185 -9.21 -7.77 6.94
CA TYR A 185 -8.12 -8.71 7.19
C TYR A 185 -8.48 -9.77 8.24
N ILE A 186 -9.22 -9.40 9.28
CA ILE A 186 -9.71 -10.35 10.29
C ILE A 186 -10.78 -11.27 9.68
N ILE A 187 -11.75 -10.73 8.95
CA ILE A 187 -12.79 -11.49 8.26
C ILE A 187 -12.14 -12.48 7.26
N ALA A 188 -11.15 -12.05 6.49
CA ALA A 188 -10.42 -12.92 5.56
C ALA A 188 -9.70 -14.08 6.27
N LEU A 189 -9.20 -13.86 7.49
CA LEU A 189 -8.57 -14.91 8.29
C LEU A 189 -9.62 -15.88 8.85
N LEU A 190 -10.70 -15.36 9.43
CA LEU A 190 -11.77 -16.15 10.05
C LEU A 190 -12.54 -16.99 9.02
N LEU A 191 -12.75 -16.44 7.82
CA LEU A 191 -13.51 -17.05 6.73
C LEU A 191 -12.61 -17.59 5.60
N ARG A 192 -11.33 -17.90 5.88
CA ARG A 192 -10.38 -18.43 4.88
C ARG A 192 -10.81 -19.75 4.20
N TRP A 193 -11.77 -20.45 4.78
CA TRP A 193 -12.35 -21.70 4.31
C TRP A 193 -13.58 -21.47 3.41
N VAL A 194 -14.14 -20.26 3.41
CA VAL A 194 -15.27 -19.88 2.56
C VAL A 194 -14.77 -19.63 1.12
N PRO A 195 -15.50 -20.11 0.08
CA PRO A 195 -15.20 -19.79 -1.30
C PRO A 195 -15.10 -18.28 -1.55
N ALA A 196 -14.03 -17.84 -2.21
CA ALA A 196 -13.76 -16.43 -2.44
C ALA A 196 -14.86 -15.70 -3.22
N TRP A 197 -15.65 -16.40 -4.06
CA TRP A 197 -16.79 -15.80 -4.76
C TRP A 197 -17.93 -15.41 -3.80
N LEU A 198 -18.17 -16.18 -2.72
CA LEU A 198 -19.16 -15.82 -1.69
C LEU A 198 -18.71 -14.60 -0.91
N MET A 199 -17.40 -14.46 -0.67
CA MET A 199 -16.81 -13.30 0.00
C MET A 199 -16.96 -12.01 -0.82
N VAL A 200 -17.27 -12.10 -2.12
CA VAL A 200 -17.62 -10.97 -2.98
C VAL A 200 -19.13 -10.82 -3.09
N ALA A 201 -19.85 -11.91 -3.40
CA ALA A 201 -21.28 -11.89 -3.70
C ALA A 201 -22.15 -11.54 -2.49
N VAL A 202 -21.84 -12.06 -1.30
CA VAL A 202 -22.65 -11.81 -0.10
C VAL A 202 -22.59 -10.35 0.33
N PRO A 203 -21.41 -9.71 0.48
CA PRO A 203 -21.35 -8.28 0.82
C PRO A 203 -21.91 -7.39 -0.30
N PHE A 204 -21.77 -7.82 -1.56
CA PHE A 204 -22.36 -7.11 -2.70
C PHE A 204 -23.89 -7.13 -2.65
N ALA A 205 -24.52 -8.25 -2.29
CA ALA A 205 -25.96 -8.27 -2.07
C ALA A 205 -26.35 -7.46 -0.83
N ALA A 206 -25.57 -7.58 0.25
CA ALA A 206 -25.84 -6.90 1.52
C ALA A 206 -25.88 -5.37 1.36
N MET A 207 -25.02 -4.75 0.53
CA MET A 207 -25.00 -3.29 0.38
C MET A 207 -26.30 -2.68 -0.18
N PHE A 208 -27.17 -3.48 -0.83
CA PHE A 208 -28.51 -3.04 -1.25
C PHE A 208 -29.58 -3.19 -0.16
N LEU A 209 -29.29 -3.95 0.88
CA LEU A 209 -30.21 -4.24 1.98
C LEU A 209 -29.97 -3.37 3.20
N ILE A 210 -28.75 -2.79 3.33
CA ILE A 210 -28.43 -1.90 4.45
C ILE A 210 -29.12 -0.55 4.25
N PRO A 211 -29.91 -0.10 5.24
CA PRO A 211 -30.54 1.22 5.23
C PRO A 211 -29.52 2.37 5.09
N ALA A 212 -29.92 3.43 4.38
CA ALA A 212 -29.06 4.58 4.08
C ALA A 212 -28.71 5.44 5.31
N ASP A 213 -29.53 5.41 6.37
CA ASP A 213 -29.27 6.08 7.64
C ASP A 213 -28.11 5.46 8.42
N LEU A 214 -27.73 4.22 8.10
CA LEU A 214 -26.56 3.55 8.67
C LEU A 214 -25.32 3.77 7.80
N GLU A 215 -24.95 5.03 7.56
CA GLU A 215 -23.91 5.42 6.58
C GLU A 215 -22.60 4.64 6.72
N LEU A 216 -22.08 4.48 7.94
CA LEU A 216 -20.82 3.77 8.18
C LEU A 216 -20.95 2.27 7.84
N LEU A 217 -22.10 1.66 8.17
CA LEU A 217 -22.37 0.26 7.90
C LEU A 217 -22.60 0.03 6.40
N GLN A 218 -23.34 0.91 5.74
CA GLN A 218 -23.54 0.89 4.29
C GLN A 218 -22.19 0.99 3.58
N ARG A 219 -21.33 1.95 4.00
CA ARG A 219 -19.97 2.12 3.48
C ARG A 219 -19.10 0.88 3.70
N PHE A 220 -19.23 0.22 4.86
CA PHE A 220 -18.52 -1.02 5.16
C PHE A 220 -18.90 -2.14 4.19
N PHE A 221 -20.20 -2.40 4.01
CA PHE A 221 -20.65 -3.43 3.06
C PHE A 221 -20.41 -3.06 1.60
N TYR A 222 -20.46 -1.78 1.23
CA TYR A 222 -20.11 -1.33 -0.11
C TYR A 222 -18.63 -1.61 -0.45
N LEU A 223 -17.71 -1.37 0.49
CA LEU A 223 -16.27 -1.49 0.25
C LEU A 223 -15.74 -2.93 0.34
N MET A 224 -16.44 -3.80 1.06
CA MET A 224 -16.02 -5.17 1.29
C MET A 224 -15.87 -6.02 0.01
N PRO A 225 -16.80 -6.00 -0.97
CA PRO A 225 -16.65 -6.71 -2.25
C PRO A 225 -15.37 -6.36 -2.99
N PHE A 226 -14.94 -5.10 -2.97
CA PHE A 226 -13.72 -4.66 -3.67
C PHE A 226 -12.47 -5.30 -3.06
N PHE A 227 -12.39 -5.37 -1.73
CA PHE A 227 -11.29 -6.05 -1.05
C PHE A 227 -11.24 -7.54 -1.41
N PHE A 228 -12.37 -8.25 -1.33
CA PHE A 228 -12.38 -9.68 -1.65
C PHE A 228 -12.25 -9.95 -3.15
N LEU A 229 -12.68 -9.04 -4.02
CA LEU A 229 -12.41 -9.11 -5.45
C LEU A 229 -10.89 -9.03 -5.71
N GLY A 230 -10.18 -8.15 -5.01
CA GLY A 230 -8.71 -8.10 -5.07
C GLY A 230 -8.07 -9.42 -4.68
N ALA A 231 -8.52 -10.03 -3.57
CA ALA A 231 -8.04 -11.34 -3.13
C ALA A 231 -8.34 -12.45 -4.15
N PHE A 232 -9.53 -12.40 -4.77
CA PHE A 232 -9.95 -13.36 -5.80
C PHE A 232 -9.11 -13.23 -7.08
N ILE A 233 -8.85 -12.01 -7.55
CA ILE A 233 -8.05 -11.74 -8.75
C ILE A 233 -6.60 -12.16 -8.54
N GLU A 234 -6.02 -11.95 -7.35
CA GLU A 234 -4.65 -12.40 -7.06
C GLU A 234 -4.50 -13.91 -7.28
N LYS A 235 -5.46 -14.71 -6.80
CA LYS A 235 -5.44 -16.17 -6.97
C LYS A 235 -5.63 -16.62 -8.42
N HIS A 236 -6.33 -15.81 -9.23
CA HIS A 236 -6.71 -16.16 -10.60
C HIS A 236 -6.08 -15.24 -11.65
N TRP A 237 -4.92 -14.65 -11.34
CA TRP A 237 -4.29 -13.61 -12.16
C TRP A 237 -4.15 -14.00 -13.64
N ASN A 238 -3.66 -15.21 -13.92
CA ASN A 238 -3.45 -15.67 -15.30
C ASN A 238 -4.76 -15.77 -16.09
N ARG A 239 -5.84 -16.24 -15.46
CA ARG A 239 -7.17 -16.32 -16.09
C ARG A 239 -7.73 -14.93 -16.32
N TYR A 240 -7.62 -14.04 -15.34
CA TYR A 240 -8.02 -12.64 -15.46
C TYR A 240 -7.28 -11.93 -16.60
N ALA A 241 -5.95 -12.06 -16.66
CA ALA A 241 -5.12 -11.43 -17.68
C ALA A 241 -5.37 -11.97 -19.10
N GLY A 242 -5.79 -13.24 -19.21
CA GLY A 242 -6.19 -13.87 -20.47
C GLY A 242 -7.60 -13.49 -20.93
N LEU A 243 -8.57 -13.38 -20.01
CA LEU A 243 -9.94 -12.99 -20.33
C LEU A 243 -10.05 -11.50 -20.68
N LEU A 244 -9.34 -10.64 -19.96
CA LEU A 244 -9.36 -9.19 -20.18
C LEU A 244 -8.09 -8.77 -20.91
N SER A 245 -8.11 -8.85 -22.25
CA SER A 245 -7.01 -8.35 -23.08
C SER A 245 -6.91 -6.82 -23.00
N VAL A 246 -5.75 -6.24 -23.33
CA VAL A 246 -5.56 -4.77 -23.30
C VAL A 246 -6.53 -4.03 -24.24
N PRO A 247 -6.77 -4.49 -25.49
CA PRO A 247 -7.76 -3.85 -26.36
C PRO A 247 -9.19 -3.95 -25.83
N LEU A 248 -9.57 -5.12 -25.28
CA LEU A 248 -10.89 -5.30 -24.66
C LEU A 248 -11.06 -4.40 -23.44
N ALA A 249 -10.03 -4.30 -22.60
CA ALA A 249 -10.02 -3.40 -21.44
C ALA A 249 -10.20 -1.93 -21.87
N ALA A 250 -9.52 -1.51 -22.93
CA ALA A 250 -9.66 -0.16 -23.48
C ALA A 250 -11.08 0.09 -24.05
N GLY A 251 -11.65 -0.88 -24.77
CA GLY A 251 -13.01 -0.78 -25.30
C GLY A 251 -14.08 -0.74 -24.20
N LEU A 252 -13.95 -1.57 -23.17
CA LEU A 252 -14.88 -1.61 -22.04
C LEU A 252 -14.74 -0.40 -21.10
N ALA A 253 -13.66 0.39 -21.21
CA ALA A 253 -13.44 1.57 -20.37
C ALA A 253 -14.52 2.64 -20.52
N ILE A 254 -15.31 2.61 -21.60
CA ILE A 254 -16.42 3.54 -21.81
C ILE A 254 -17.49 3.45 -20.71
N ILE A 255 -17.71 2.28 -20.14
CA ILE A 255 -18.70 2.07 -19.06
C ILE A 255 -18.28 2.81 -17.77
N PRO A 256 -17.12 2.50 -17.15
CA PRO A 256 -16.68 3.23 -15.96
C PRO A 256 -16.41 4.71 -16.26
N LEU A 257 -15.99 5.08 -17.48
CA LEU A 257 -15.84 6.47 -17.86
C LEU A 257 -17.19 7.20 -17.88
N GLY A 258 -18.25 6.60 -18.41
CA GLY A 258 -19.60 7.17 -18.39
C GLY A 258 -20.10 7.40 -16.97
N VAL A 259 -19.87 6.44 -16.06
CA VAL A 259 -20.20 6.57 -14.63
C VAL A 259 -19.37 7.66 -13.95
N ALA A 260 -18.07 7.76 -14.28
CA ALA A 260 -17.21 8.82 -13.77
C ALA A 260 -17.67 10.21 -14.25
N LEU A 261 -18.06 10.34 -15.52
CA LEU A 261 -18.60 11.59 -16.08
C LEU A 261 -19.94 11.96 -15.45
N TYR A 262 -20.85 11.00 -15.27
CA TYR A 262 -22.10 11.22 -14.55
C TYR A 262 -21.82 11.69 -13.12
N SER A 263 -20.90 11.02 -12.42
CA SER A 263 -20.49 11.38 -11.06
C SER A 263 -19.90 12.80 -10.99
N GLY A 264 -19.14 13.20 -12.02
CA GLY A 264 -18.52 14.52 -12.09
C GLY A 264 -19.48 15.66 -12.41
N PHE A 265 -20.42 15.44 -13.32
CA PHE A 265 -21.29 16.50 -13.86
C PHE A 265 -22.70 16.57 -13.27
N ILE A 266 -23.23 15.45 -12.78
CA ILE A 266 -24.64 15.34 -12.40
C ILE A 266 -24.77 15.20 -10.89
N GLU A 267 -24.30 14.08 -10.35
CA GLU A 267 -24.43 13.79 -8.92
C GLU A 267 -23.26 12.92 -8.46
N PRO A 268 -22.49 13.36 -7.44
CA PRO A 268 -21.37 12.58 -6.93
C PRO A 268 -21.79 11.21 -6.37
N LEU A 269 -21.33 10.14 -7.00
CA LEU A 269 -21.68 8.77 -6.63
C LEU A 269 -20.78 8.24 -5.50
N TRP A 270 -21.04 8.67 -4.27
CA TRP A 270 -20.33 8.22 -3.07
C TRP A 270 -20.94 6.94 -2.50
N TYR A 271 -20.25 5.81 -2.64
CA TYR A 271 -20.69 4.53 -2.06
C TYR A 271 -22.08 4.08 -2.52
N GLU A 272 -22.54 4.59 -3.67
CA GLU A 272 -23.83 4.25 -4.26
C GLU A 272 -23.83 2.82 -4.79
N PRO A 273 -24.69 1.90 -4.28
CA PRO A 273 -24.67 0.49 -4.66
C PRO A 273 -24.71 0.22 -6.17
N LEU A 274 -25.46 1.03 -6.92
CA LEU A 274 -25.56 0.93 -8.38
C LEU A 274 -24.23 1.24 -9.10
N SER A 275 -23.40 2.09 -8.51
CA SER A 275 -22.08 2.44 -9.05
C SER A 275 -21.02 1.35 -8.84
N ALA A 276 -21.29 0.37 -7.96
CA ALA A 276 -20.31 -0.63 -7.56
C ALA A 276 -19.83 -1.51 -8.73
N LEU A 277 -20.73 -2.00 -9.58
CA LEU A 277 -20.36 -2.86 -10.72
C LEU A 277 -19.49 -2.12 -11.76
N PRO A 278 -19.89 -0.92 -12.24
CA PRO A 278 -19.01 -0.10 -13.06
C PRO A 278 -17.69 0.24 -12.38
N ALA A 279 -17.70 0.52 -11.07
CA ALA A 279 -16.47 0.79 -10.30
C ALA A 279 -15.53 -0.42 -10.27
N MET A 280 -16.06 -1.63 -10.01
CA MET A 280 -15.31 -2.88 -10.03
C MET A 280 -14.71 -3.11 -11.42
N LEU A 281 -15.49 -2.93 -12.49
CA LEU A 281 -15.01 -3.05 -13.87
C LEU A 281 -13.90 -2.02 -14.16
N GLY A 282 -14.09 -0.77 -13.77
CA GLY A 282 -13.07 0.28 -13.93
C GLY A 282 -11.77 -0.03 -13.21
N ILE A 283 -11.83 -0.54 -11.98
CA ILE A 283 -10.65 -0.99 -11.23
C ILE A 283 -9.96 -2.15 -11.94
N LEU A 284 -10.70 -3.17 -12.38
CA LEU A 284 -10.16 -4.30 -13.13
C LEU A 284 -9.50 -3.83 -14.45
N ILE A 285 -10.08 -2.86 -15.15
CA ILE A 285 -9.49 -2.28 -16.36
C ILE A 285 -8.21 -1.52 -16.03
N LEU A 286 -8.23 -0.63 -15.04
CA LEU A 286 -7.06 0.17 -14.65
C LEU A 286 -5.89 -0.71 -14.21
N VAL A 287 -6.16 -1.77 -13.43
CA VAL A 287 -5.17 -2.78 -13.04
C VAL A 287 -4.60 -3.46 -14.28
N ARG A 288 -5.45 -3.86 -15.24
CA ARG A 288 -4.99 -4.54 -16.46
C ARG A 288 -4.09 -3.65 -17.32
N LEU A 289 -4.51 -2.40 -17.52
CA LEU A 289 -3.80 -1.42 -18.35
C LEU A 289 -2.47 -1.04 -17.70
N THR A 290 -2.45 -0.73 -16.41
CA THR A 290 -1.22 -0.34 -15.70
C THR A 290 -0.24 -1.51 -15.52
N ALA A 291 -0.73 -2.73 -15.30
CA ALA A 291 0.14 -3.91 -15.21
C ALA A 291 0.75 -4.31 -16.57
N ALA A 292 0.14 -3.91 -17.70
CA ALA A 292 0.66 -4.14 -19.04
C ALA A 292 1.56 -3.02 -19.55
N ALA A 293 1.37 -1.81 -19.01
CA ALA A 293 2.10 -0.62 -19.46
C ALA A 293 3.59 -0.72 -19.10
N PRO A 294 4.48 -0.19 -19.96
CA PRO A 294 5.89 -0.06 -19.62
C PRO A 294 6.08 0.92 -18.46
N GLU A 295 7.14 0.72 -17.68
CA GLU A 295 7.45 1.63 -16.58
C GLU A 295 7.87 3.01 -17.11
N ALA A 296 7.03 4.01 -16.87
CA ALA A 296 7.37 5.39 -17.20
C ALA A 296 8.12 6.06 -16.04
N ARG A 297 9.27 6.68 -16.33
CA ARG A 297 10.11 7.36 -15.31
C ARG A 297 9.42 8.57 -14.68
N TRP A 298 8.63 9.32 -15.44
CA TRP A 298 7.91 10.51 -14.95
C TRP A 298 6.82 10.16 -13.91
N LEU A 299 6.40 8.90 -13.83
CA LEU A 299 5.48 8.39 -12.80
C LEU A 299 6.18 7.96 -11.50
N ALA A 300 7.51 8.06 -11.41
CA ALA A 300 8.26 7.71 -10.21
C ALA A 300 7.81 8.48 -8.94
N PRO A 301 7.49 9.79 -8.99
CA PRO A 301 6.97 10.50 -7.82
C PRO A 301 5.64 9.92 -7.32
N VAL A 302 4.74 9.55 -8.23
CA VAL A 302 3.45 8.93 -7.85
C VAL A 302 3.68 7.54 -7.24
N ARG A 303 4.59 6.74 -7.82
CA ARG A 303 4.99 5.45 -7.23
C ARG A 303 5.59 5.62 -5.84
N PHE A 304 6.40 6.66 -5.62
CA PHE A 304 6.95 6.98 -4.30
C PHE A 304 5.81 7.24 -3.27
N VAL A 305 4.81 8.03 -3.64
CA VAL A 305 3.61 8.23 -2.80
C VAL A 305 2.94 6.89 -2.49
N GLY A 306 2.83 5.99 -3.48
CA GLY A 306 2.27 4.65 -3.31
C GLY A 306 3.03 3.75 -2.34
N GLN A 307 4.36 3.74 -2.45
CA GLN A 307 5.27 2.98 -1.57
C GLN A 307 5.10 3.38 -0.11
N TYR A 308 4.91 4.68 0.13
CA TYR A 308 4.71 5.26 1.46
C TYR A 308 3.24 5.63 1.72
N SER A 309 2.30 5.01 1.01
CA SER A 309 0.87 5.37 1.03
C SER A 309 0.28 5.46 2.44
N LEU A 310 0.71 4.58 3.36
CA LEU A 310 0.30 4.64 4.76
C LEU A 310 0.65 5.97 5.43
N ILE A 311 1.86 6.49 5.19
CA ILE A 311 2.36 7.73 5.80
C ILE A 311 1.53 8.91 5.30
N TYR A 312 1.34 9.02 3.99
CA TYR A 312 0.49 10.06 3.39
C TYR A 312 -0.95 9.94 3.90
N TYR A 313 -1.48 8.72 3.96
CA TYR A 313 -2.85 8.47 4.41
C TYR A 313 -3.07 8.88 5.87
N VAL A 314 -2.17 8.58 6.80
CA VAL A 314 -2.40 8.98 8.20
C VAL A 314 -2.09 10.45 8.44
N ALA A 315 -1.09 11.01 7.76
CA ALA A 315 -0.64 12.38 8.01
C ALA A 315 -1.51 13.46 7.35
N HIS A 316 -2.19 13.15 6.23
CA HIS A 316 -2.84 14.20 5.44
C HIS A 316 -3.87 15.03 6.23
N TYR A 317 -4.69 14.40 7.07
CA TYR A 317 -5.80 15.11 7.71
C TYR A 317 -5.35 16.17 8.70
N PRO A 318 -4.54 15.86 9.73
CA PRO A 318 -4.04 16.90 10.64
C PRO A 318 -3.25 17.99 9.90
N VAL A 319 -2.54 17.62 8.83
CA VAL A 319 -1.76 18.56 8.03
C VAL A 319 -2.64 19.52 7.25
N PHE A 320 -3.60 19.04 6.43
CA PHE A 320 -4.45 19.95 5.66
C PHE A 320 -5.36 20.78 6.57
N ALA A 321 -5.80 20.23 7.71
CA ALA A 321 -6.64 20.95 8.67
C ALA A 321 -5.87 22.13 9.29
N ALA A 322 -4.62 21.88 9.71
CA ALA A 322 -3.74 22.94 10.21
C ALA A 322 -3.43 23.98 9.12
N LEU A 323 -3.13 23.54 7.89
CA LEU A 323 -2.87 24.43 6.76
C LEU A 323 -4.09 25.27 6.38
N GLY A 324 -5.30 24.71 6.41
CA GLY A 324 -6.55 25.44 6.17
C GLY A 324 -6.80 26.51 7.24
N TRP A 325 -6.56 26.19 8.52
CA TRP A 325 -6.62 27.19 9.60
C TRP A 325 -5.57 28.29 9.44
N LEU A 326 -4.33 27.94 9.08
CA LEU A 326 -3.27 28.90 8.81
C LEU A 326 -3.58 29.78 7.60
N ALA A 327 -4.14 29.21 6.52
CA ALA A 327 -4.53 29.94 5.31
C ALA A 327 -5.60 30.99 5.63
N ALA A 328 -6.62 30.61 6.40
CA ALA A 328 -7.65 31.55 6.86
C ALA A 328 -7.04 32.67 7.73
N LYS A 329 -6.16 32.33 8.68
CA LYS A 329 -5.48 33.32 9.53
C LYS A 329 -4.54 34.25 8.76
N ALA A 330 -3.91 33.74 7.70
CA ALA A 330 -3.05 34.52 6.81
C ALA A 330 -3.85 35.44 5.85
N GLY A 331 -5.19 35.38 5.87
CA GLY A 331 -6.03 36.19 5.01
C GLY A 331 -6.01 35.74 3.55
N ILE A 332 -5.74 34.46 3.26
CA ILE A 332 -5.86 33.93 1.89
C ILE A 332 -7.33 33.92 1.50
N THR A 333 -7.69 34.76 0.53
CA THR A 333 -9.07 34.89 0.02
C THR A 333 -9.30 34.17 -1.30
N SER A 334 -8.24 33.81 -2.04
CA SER A 334 -8.37 33.10 -3.31
C SER A 334 -8.49 31.59 -3.08
N PRO A 335 -9.64 30.96 -3.40
CA PRO A 335 -9.85 29.53 -3.14
C PRO A 335 -8.95 28.64 -4.01
N GLY A 336 -8.74 29.03 -5.27
CA GLY A 336 -7.84 28.31 -6.18
C GLY A 336 -6.38 28.30 -5.70
N LEU A 337 -5.89 29.46 -5.25
CA LEU A 337 -4.55 29.56 -4.66
C LEU A 337 -4.47 28.77 -3.35
N GLY A 338 -5.46 28.92 -2.48
CA GLY A 338 -5.57 28.18 -1.22
C GLY A 338 -5.52 26.67 -1.44
N LEU A 339 -6.25 26.16 -2.43
CA LEU A 339 -6.27 24.74 -2.81
C LEU A 339 -4.89 24.26 -3.25
N VAL A 340 -4.24 24.95 -4.19
CA VAL A 340 -2.93 24.56 -4.70
C VAL A 340 -1.90 24.56 -3.59
N LEU A 341 -1.89 25.60 -2.74
CA LEU A 341 -0.96 25.71 -1.61
C LEU A 341 -1.20 24.61 -0.57
N ILE A 342 -2.45 24.39 -0.15
CA ILE A 342 -2.79 23.37 0.86
C ILE A 342 -2.48 21.96 0.33
N PHE A 343 -2.86 21.66 -0.91
CA PHE A 343 -2.57 20.37 -1.53
C PHE A 343 -1.05 20.13 -1.64
N ALA A 344 -0.31 21.09 -2.22
CA ALA A 344 1.13 20.98 -2.41
C ALA A 344 1.88 20.88 -1.08
N ALA A 345 1.53 21.70 -0.09
CA ALA A 345 2.14 21.65 1.24
C ALA A 345 1.81 20.34 1.97
N THR A 346 0.59 19.82 1.85
CA THR A 346 0.21 18.52 2.44
C THR A 346 1.03 17.38 1.84
N VAL A 347 1.18 17.36 0.51
CA VAL A 347 2.02 16.38 -0.19
C VAL A 347 3.49 16.55 0.21
N ALA A 348 4.01 17.78 0.28
CA ALA A 348 5.39 18.06 0.66
C ALA A 348 5.71 17.61 2.10
N ILE A 349 4.85 17.95 3.07
CA ILE A 349 5.01 17.54 4.47
C ILE A 349 4.94 16.02 4.61
N SER A 350 3.98 15.39 3.95
CA SER A 350 3.87 13.92 3.91
C SER A 350 5.08 13.25 3.27
N THR A 351 5.65 13.87 2.23
CA THR A 351 6.92 13.46 1.61
C THR A 351 8.08 13.57 2.60
N GLY A 352 8.15 14.68 3.36
CA GLY A 352 9.12 14.85 4.44
C GLY A 352 9.03 13.71 5.46
N PHE A 353 7.81 13.40 5.93
CA PHE A 353 7.57 12.25 6.80
C PHE A 353 7.98 10.92 6.15
N ALA A 354 7.73 10.72 4.86
CA ALA A 354 8.15 9.49 4.17
C ALA A 354 9.68 9.35 4.13
N LEU A 355 10.42 10.44 3.90
CA LEU A 355 11.88 10.45 3.82
C LEU A 355 12.54 10.17 5.18
N ILE A 356 11.96 10.68 6.27
CA ILE A 356 12.53 10.50 7.63
C ILE A 356 11.85 9.38 8.42
N GLY A 357 10.70 8.88 7.96
CA GLY A 357 9.78 8.00 8.72
C GLY A 357 10.33 6.62 9.04
N ARG A 358 11.50 6.26 8.50
CA ARG A 358 12.22 5.03 8.88
C ARG A 358 13.15 5.23 10.07
N ARG A 359 13.37 6.48 10.50
CA ARG A 359 14.25 6.84 11.62
C ARG A 359 13.43 6.97 12.90
N MET A 360 13.95 6.44 14.00
CA MET A 360 13.39 6.68 15.33
C MET A 360 13.62 8.15 15.71
N PRO A 361 12.66 8.83 16.37
CA PRO A 361 11.38 8.34 16.87
C PRO A 361 10.23 8.38 15.84
N VAL A 362 10.44 8.98 14.66
CA VAL A 362 9.38 9.21 13.66
C VAL A 362 8.72 7.91 13.17
N SER A 363 9.47 6.82 13.10
CA SER A 363 8.91 5.51 12.76
C SER A 363 7.81 5.04 13.72
N LEU A 364 7.82 5.48 14.98
CA LEU A 364 6.77 5.18 15.95
C LEU A 364 5.43 5.82 15.57
N LEU A 365 5.42 6.85 14.73
CA LEU A 365 4.17 7.41 14.22
C LEU A 365 3.48 6.48 13.22
N PHE A 366 4.20 5.52 12.63
CA PHE A 366 3.74 4.77 11.46
C PHE A 366 3.82 3.25 11.60
N GLU A 367 4.67 2.72 12.50
CA GLU A 367 4.75 1.29 12.76
C GLU A 367 5.28 1.02 14.19
N LEU A 368 4.61 0.12 14.92
CA LEU A 368 5.12 -0.34 16.21
C LEU A 368 6.38 -1.22 15.98
N PRO A 369 7.55 -0.99 16.60
CA PRO A 369 8.77 -1.75 16.33
C PRO A 369 8.62 -3.26 16.59
N ARG A 370 9.35 -4.12 15.84
CA ARG A 370 9.34 -5.59 16.07
C ARG A 370 10.00 -5.99 17.39
N ARG A 371 10.95 -5.19 17.86
CA ARG A 371 11.64 -5.33 19.16
C ARG A 371 11.84 -3.94 19.71
N ILE A 372 11.32 -3.67 20.90
CA ILE A 372 11.64 -2.48 21.69
C ILE A 372 12.98 -2.79 22.36
N GLY A 373 14.09 -2.63 21.63
CA GLY A 373 15.41 -2.98 22.17
C GLY A 373 16.56 -2.92 21.17
N ARG A 374 17.47 -1.96 21.42
CA ARG A 374 18.77 -1.66 20.78
C ARG A 374 18.74 -1.30 19.29
N ALA A 375 18.65 0.01 19.04
CA ALA A 375 19.29 0.62 17.88
C ALA A 375 20.80 0.30 17.93
N LYS A 376 21.27 -0.60 17.06
CA LYS A 376 22.68 -0.57 16.69
C LYS A 376 22.85 0.64 15.78
N ARG A 377 23.55 1.66 16.28
CA ARG A 377 24.16 2.70 15.44
C ARG A 377 25.06 1.99 14.43
N ALA A 378 24.83 2.23 13.15
CA ALA A 378 25.79 2.03 12.08
C ALA A 378 25.65 3.24 11.15
#